data_AF-A0A2D4IGT9-F1
#
_entry.id   AF-A0A2D4IGT9-F1
#
_cell.length_a   1.000
_cell.length_b   1.000
_cell.length_c   1.000
_cell.angle_alpha   90.00
_cell.angle_beta   90.00
_cell.angle_gamma   90.00
#
_symmetry.space_group_name_H-M   'P 1'
#
loop_
_entity.id
_entity.type
_entity.pdbx_description
1 polymer ?
#
loop_
_entity_poly.entity_id
_entity_poly.type
_entity_poly.pdbx_seq_one_letter_code
_entity_poly.pdbx_strand_id
1 'polypeptide(L)'
;YTVAKEELKKFEAFQRQVQESLTQLELINKQYRRLARENRTDSAGSLRLMVHEGNQRWDNLQKRVISILRRLKHFIGQREEFETARDSILVWLTEMDLQLTNIEHFSECDVQAKIKQLKAFQQEISLNSNKIEQIIAQGEQLLEKSEPLDAAVIEEELDELRRYCHEVFGRVERYHKKLIRLPLTDDEHELSDREVDLDESADLSDLHWHDKSADSVLSPHPSSILSLSLPQPHRSERSGRDTPASVDSIPLEWDHDYDLSRDLETAVSRALHSDEEGRDDKDFYLQGATSLAGEPGSLETHIRQLDKALDSSRFQIQQTENIIRSKTPTGPELDSSYKGYMKLLGECSRSIDSVRRLEHKLKEEEEKLSGFINLNNTEPQTSGVIDRWELIQAQALSKELRMKQNLQQWQQFSSDLNNIWVWLGETEEELEQLCCLDLSTDIQTIEFRIKKLKELQKAVDSRKAIILSINLCSSEFMQSDNEENKNLQEQLSQMNMRWDHVCSVLEEWRCSLQSALMQCQDFHEMSHGL
;
A
#
# COMPACT_ATOMS: atom_id res chain seq x y z
N TYR A 1 -9.00 -2.20 19.78
CA TYR A 1 -7.73 -2.18 19.06
C TYR A 1 -6.56 -2.76 19.87
N THR A 2 -6.24 -2.24 21.05
CA THR A 2 -5.05 -2.68 21.82
C THR A 2 -5.21 -4.13 22.28
N VAL A 3 -6.37 -4.45 22.85
CA VAL A 3 -6.69 -5.82 23.29
C VAL A 3 -6.71 -6.76 22.10
N ALA A 4 -7.33 -6.36 20.98
CA ALA A 4 -7.34 -7.16 19.75
C ALA A 4 -5.93 -7.45 19.20
N LYS A 5 -5.01 -6.46 19.24
CA LYS A 5 -3.61 -6.63 18.83
C LYS A 5 -2.84 -7.55 19.77
N GLU A 6 -3.09 -7.47 21.08
CA GLU A 6 -2.52 -8.41 22.05
C GLU A 6 -3.01 -9.83 21.84
N GLU A 7 -4.33 -10.02 21.66
CA GLU A 7 -4.93 -11.31 21.35
C GLU A 7 -4.39 -11.87 20.03
N LEU A 8 -4.22 -11.04 19.00
CA LEU A 8 -3.61 -11.46 17.74
C LEU A 8 -2.20 -12.02 17.97
N LYS A 9 -1.34 -11.31 18.72
CA LYS A 9 0.01 -11.78 19.05
C LYS A 9 -0.01 -13.11 19.80
N LYS A 10 -0.92 -13.28 20.77
CA LYS A 10 -1.09 -14.53 21.52
C LYS A 10 -1.47 -15.68 20.59
N PHE A 11 -2.45 -15.49 19.70
CA PHE A 11 -2.88 -16.52 18.76
C PHE A 11 -1.86 -16.82 17.67
N GLU A 12 -1.04 -15.84 17.25
CA GLU A 12 0.07 -16.08 16.31
C GLU A 12 1.20 -16.90 16.97
N ALA A 13 1.50 -16.63 18.25
CA ALA A 13 2.42 -17.46 19.02
C ALA A 13 1.86 -18.88 19.19
N PHE A 14 0.58 -19.01 19.53
CA PHE A 14 -0.09 -20.29 19.64
C PHE A 14 -0.11 -21.05 18.30
N GLN A 15 -0.31 -20.38 17.17
CA GLN A 15 -0.24 -21.00 15.85
C GLN A 15 1.15 -21.59 15.58
N ARG A 16 2.24 -20.92 15.99
CA ARG A 16 3.60 -21.47 15.88
C ARG A 16 3.73 -22.75 16.71
N GLN A 17 3.23 -22.76 17.94
CA GLN A 17 3.23 -23.95 18.81
C GLN A 17 2.42 -25.12 18.21
N VAL A 18 1.27 -24.82 17.59
CA VAL A 18 0.49 -25.81 16.82
C VAL A 18 1.31 -26.30 15.62
N GLN A 19 1.97 -25.43 14.86
CA GLN A 19 2.82 -25.85 13.74
C GLN A 19 3.97 -26.77 14.20
N GLU A 20 4.61 -26.47 15.33
CA GLU A 20 5.69 -27.28 15.91
C GLU A 20 5.21 -28.67 16.35
N SER A 21 4.02 -28.73 16.96
CA SER A 21 3.43 -29.98 17.45
C SER A 21 2.93 -30.90 16.32
N LEU A 22 2.83 -30.40 15.08
CA LEU A 22 2.47 -31.19 13.89
C LEU A 22 3.45 -32.35 13.67
N THR A 23 4.74 -32.10 13.89
CA THR A 23 5.80 -33.12 13.74
C THR A 23 5.59 -34.33 14.65
N GLN A 24 5.08 -34.11 15.86
CA GLN A 24 4.76 -35.17 16.82
C GLN A 24 3.55 -35.99 16.36
N LEU A 25 2.51 -35.32 15.84
CA LEU A 25 1.34 -35.99 15.28
C LEU A 25 1.70 -36.84 14.06
N GLU A 26 2.53 -36.31 13.15
CA GLU A 26 3.03 -37.04 11.99
C GLU A 26 3.84 -38.27 12.38
N LEU A 27 4.67 -38.17 13.42
CA LEU A 27 5.43 -39.29 13.96
C LEU A 27 4.49 -40.38 14.49
N ILE A 28 3.48 -40.02 15.28
CA ILE A 28 2.46 -40.96 15.79
C ILE A 28 1.73 -41.63 14.62
N ASN A 29 1.31 -40.87 13.63
CA ASN A 29 0.66 -41.37 12.42
C ASN A 29 1.57 -42.31 11.60
N LYS A 30 2.87 -42.03 11.53
CA LYS A 30 3.86 -42.88 10.86
C LYS A 30 4.06 -44.20 11.60
N GLN A 31 4.13 -44.17 12.94
CA GLN A 31 4.24 -45.39 13.75
C GLN A 31 2.98 -46.26 13.64
N TYR A 32 1.80 -45.65 13.66
CA TYR A 32 0.55 -46.36 13.42
C TYR A 32 0.53 -47.04 12.04
N ARG A 33 0.90 -46.31 10.97
CA ARG A 33 1.00 -46.87 9.61
C ARG A 33 1.95 -48.05 9.54
N ARG A 34 3.07 -48.01 10.28
CA ARG A 34 4.02 -49.14 10.36
C ARG A 34 3.41 -50.34 11.08
N LEU A 35 2.82 -50.15 12.26
CA LEU A 35 2.18 -51.23 13.03
C LEU A 35 1.05 -51.90 12.26
N ALA A 36 0.26 -51.11 11.53
CA ALA A 36 -0.81 -51.61 10.67
C ALA A 36 -0.29 -52.51 9.54
N ARG A 37 0.82 -52.15 8.89
CA ARG A 37 1.47 -52.99 7.85
C ARG A 37 2.05 -54.28 8.42
N GLU A 38 2.59 -54.23 9.63
CA GLU A 38 3.17 -55.39 10.32
C GLU A 38 2.08 -56.31 10.94
N ASN A 39 0.79 -55.99 10.80
CA ASN A 39 -0.33 -56.68 11.47
C ASN A 39 -0.16 -56.75 13.01
N ARG A 40 0.49 -55.75 13.59
CA ARG A 40 0.76 -55.64 15.05
C ARG A 40 -0.22 -54.72 15.76
N THR A 41 -1.32 -54.37 15.12
CA THR A 41 -2.40 -53.57 15.71
C THR A 41 -3.33 -54.47 16.52
N ASP A 42 -4.09 -53.86 17.42
CA ASP A 42 -5.09 -54.58 18.20
C ASP A 42 -6.22 -55.10 17.32
N SER A 43 -6.76 -56.28 17.66
CA SER A 43 -7.86 -56.92 16.92
C SER A 43 -9.20 -56.19 17.06
N ALA A 44 -9.32 -55.30 18.05
CA ALA A 44 -10.52 -54.51 18.33
C ALA A 44 -10.58 -53.18 17.55
N GLY A 45 -9.52 -52.79 16.84
CA GLY A 45 -9.45 -51.52 16.09
C GLY A 45 -9.36 -50.25 16.96
N SER A 46 -9.10 -50.39 18.26
CA SER A 46 -8.97 -49.30 19.23
C SER A 46 -7.84 -48.32 18.85
N LEU A 47 -6.68 -48.82 18.40
CA LEU A 47 -5.56 -47.96 17.99
C LEU A 47 -5.92 -47.12 16.76
N ARG A 48 -6.65 -47.70 15.80
CA ARG A 48 -7.15 -46.99 14.62
C ARG A 48 -8.10 -45.85 15.03
N LEU A 49 -9.02 -46.12 15.96
CA LEU A 49 -9.95 -45.12 16.46
C LEU A 49 -9.23 -43.99 17.19
N MET A 50 -8.30 -44.29 18.09
CA MET A 50 -7.52 -43.28 18.82
C MET A 50 -6.72 -42.37 17.88
N VAL A 51 -6.07 -42.93 16.85
CA VAL A 51 -5.34 -42.14 15.86
C VAL A 51 -6.27 -41.27 15.02
N HIS A 52 -7.42 -41.82 14.60
CA HIS A 52 -8.42 -41.05 13.87
C HIS A 52 -9.00 -39.90 14.70
N GLU A 53 -9.38 -40.15 15.95
CA GLU A 53 -9.86 -39.12 16.87
C GLU A 53 -8.79 -38.05 17.15
N GLY A 54 -7.53 -38.46 17.33
CA GLY A 54 -6.41 -37.54 17.53
C GLY A 54 -6.25 -36.59 16.34
N ASN A 55 -6.27 -37.13 15.12
CA ASN A 55 -6.22 -36.34 13.88
C ASN A 55 -7.45 -35.43 13.72
N GLN A 56 -8.65 -35.93 14.04
CA GLN A 56 -9.87 -35.11 13.95
C GLN A 56 -9.84 -33.95 14.96
N ARG A 57 -9.37 -34.18 16.19
CA ARG A 57 -9.20 -33.12 17.20
C ARG A 57 -8.15 -32.11 16.75
N TRP A 58 -7.07 -32.57 16.12
CA TRP A 58 -6.04 -31.72 15.53
C TRP A 58 -6.60 -30.82 14.42
N ASP A 59 -7.28 -31.41 13.43
CA ASP A 59 -7.87 -30.67 12.32
C ASP A 59 -8.85 -29.61 12.81
N ASN A 60 -9.67 -29.96 13.82
CA ASN A 60 -10.59 -29.02 14.46
C ASN A 60 -9.86 -27.88 15.18
N LEU A 61 -8.77 -28.18 15.90
CA LEU A 61 -7.94 -27.16 16.54
C LEU A 61 -7.34 -26.21 15.49
N GLN A 62 -6.73 -26.75 14.44
CA GLN A 62 -6.09 -25.97 13.38
C GLN A 62 -7.10 -25.08 12.66
N LYS A 63 -8.28 -25.61 12.30
CA LYS A 63 -9.37 -24.82 11.71
C LYS A 63 -9.84 -23.69 12.62
N ARG A 64 -9.97 -23.95 13.93
CA ARG A 64 -10.38 -22.92 14.92
C ARG A 64 -9.33 -21.81 15.05
N VAL A 65 -8.04 -22.17 15.16
CA VAL A 65 -6.95 -21.19 15.25
C VAL A 65 -6.90 -20.30 14.01
N ILE A 66 -6.98 -20.88 12.82
CA ILE A 66 -7.01 -20.13 11.54
C ILE A 66 -8.21 -19.18 11.49
N SER A 67 -9.39 -19.66 11.90
CA SER A 67 -10.61 -18.85 11.93
C SER A 67 -10.49 -17.65 12.87
N ILE A 68 -9.97 -17.85 14.09
CA ILE A 68 -9.76 -16.79 15.08
C ILE A 68 -8.76 -15.75 14.55
N LEU A 69 -7.61 -16.20 14.02
CA LEU A 69 -6.60 -15.32 13.45
C LEU A 69 -7.14 -14.49 12.29
N ARG A 70 -7.89 -15.10 11.38
CA ARG A 70 -8.52 -14.38 10.26
C ARG A 70 -9.47 -13.29 10.76
N ARG A 71 -10.32 -13.62 11.75
CA ARG A 71 -11.27 -12.68 12.33
C ARG A 71 -10.56 -11.52 13.03
N LEU A 72 -9.51 -11.79 13.82
CA LEU A 72 -8.73 -10.75 14.51
C LEU A 72 -8.01 -9.84 13.51
N LYS A 73 -7.35 -10.40 12.49
CA LYS A 73 -6.68 -9.61 11.44
C LYS A 73 -7.66 -8.74 10.67
N HIS A 74 -8.83 -9.28 10.31
CA HIS A 74 -9.87 -8.51 9.64
C HIS A 74 -10.37 -7.35 10.50
N PHE A 75 -10.69 -7.60 11.77
CA PHE A 75 -11.13 -6.55 12.69
C PHE A 75 -10.09 -5.45 12.90
N ILE A 76 -8.82 -5.82 13.06
CA ILE A 76 -7.71 -4.84 13.17
C ILE A 76 -7.58 -4.02 11.88
N GLY A 77 -7.67 -4.67 10.71
CA GLY A 77 -7.64 -3.98 9.43
C GLY A 77 -8.78 -2.97 9.28
N GLN A 78 -10.01 -3.36 9.63
CA GLN A 78 -11.16 -2.44 9.60
C GLN A 78 -10.95 -1.22 10.51
N ARG A 79 -10.32 -1.41 11.67
CA ARG A 79 -9.99 -0.31 12.57
C ARG A 79 -8.92 0.63 11.99
N GLU A 80 -7.86 0.08 11.37
CA GLU A 80 -6.81 0.88 10.72
C GLU A 80 -7.34 1.65 9.49
N GLU A 81 -8.27 1.04 8.74
CA GLU A 81 -8.98 1.69 7.63
C GLU A 81 -9.84 2.87 8.14
N PHE A 82 -10.59 2.67 9.23
CA PHE A 82 -11.36 3.74 9.88
C PHE A 82 -10.45 4.90 10.35
N GLU A 83 -9.34 4.60 11.04
CA GLU A 83 -8.39 5.61 11.50
C GLU A 83 -7.84 6.43 10.32
N THR A 84 -7.42 5.76 9.26
CA THR A 84 -6.91 6.43 8.04
C THR A 84 -7.96 7.33 7.39
N ALA A 85 -9.20 6.84 7.27
CA ALA A 85 -10.29 7.60 6.66
C ALA A 85 -10.70 8.81 7.52
N ARG A 86 -10.77 8.63 8.85
CA ARG A 86 -11.01 9.70 9.83
C ARG A 86 -9.93 10.78 9.73
N ASP A 87 -8.66 10.40 9.76
CA ASP A 87 -7.54 11.35 9.71
C ASP A 87 -7.55 12.15 8.41
N SER A 88 -7.90 11.52 7.28
CA SER A 88 -8.11 12.21 6.01
C SER A 88 -9.19 13.30 6.09
N ILE A 89 -10.31 13.05 6.79
CA ILE A 89 -11.36 14.07 6.99
C ILE A 89 -10.90 15.14 7.96
N LEU A 90 -10.20 14.80 9.04
CA LEU A 90 -9.70 15.79 10.01
C LEU A 90 -8.73 16.77 9.35
N VAL A 91 -7.83 16.31 8.48
CA VAL A 91 -6.95 17.18 7.70
C VAL A 91 -7.76 18.10 6.80
N TRP A 92 -8.76 17.58 6.09
CA TRP A 92 -9.62 18.39 5.22
C TRP A 92 -10.42 19.44 6.00
N LEU A 93 -10.99 19.09 7.17
CA LEU A 93 -11.68 20.03 8.05
C LEU A 93 -10.73 21.12 8.57
N THR A 94 -9.50 20.75 8.92
CA THR A 94 -8.48 21.69 9.40
C THR A 94 -8.10 22.67 8.30
N GLU A 95 -7.85 22.18 7.09
CA GLU A 95 -7.55 23.02 5.94
C GLU A 95 -8.70 24.00 5.64
N MET A 96 -9.94 23.51 5.63
CA MET A 96 -11.11 24.37 5.43
C MET A 96 -11.26 25.42 6.53
N ASP A 97 -11.03 25.08 7.80
CA ASP A 97 -11.10 26.04 8.92
C ASP A 97 -10.00 27.11 8.85
N LEU A 98 -8.79 26.72 8.39
CA LEU A 98 -7.70 27.67 8.12
C LEU A 98 -8.04 28.60 6.96
N GLN A 99 -8.55 28.06 5.85
CA GLN A 99 -8.97 28.89 4.72
C GLN A 99 -10.12 29.81 5.10
N LEU A 100 -11.08 29.35 5.90
CA LEU A 100 -12.17 30.17 6.42
C LEU A 100 -11.63 31.31 7.30
N THR A 101 -10.65 31.02 8.16
CA THR A 101 -9.96 32.04 8.96
C THR A 101 -9.26 33.08 8.08
N ASN A 102 -8.63 32.66 6.98
CA ASN A 102 -8.05 33.56 5.99
C ASN A 102 -9.10 34.48 5.36
N ILE A 103 -10.24 33.95 4.91
CA ILE A 103 -11.32 34.73 4.31
C ILE A 103 -11.91 35.73 5.32
N GLU A 104 -12.09 35.29 6.57
CA GLU A 104 -12.69 36.10 7.64
C GLU A 104 -11.81 37.29 8.06
N HIS A 105 -10.50 37.07 8.24
CA HIS A 105 -9.64 38.04 8.93
C HIS A 105 -8.54 38.66 8.07
N PHE A 106 -8.04 37.95 7.06
CA PHE A 106 -6.83 38.33 6.34
C PHE A 106 -7.08 38.69 4.87
N SER A 107 -8.17 38.20 4.29
CA SER A 107 -8.52 38.43 2.89
C SER A 107 -9.03 39.86 2.66
N GLU A 108 -8.38 40.56 1.74
CA GLU A 108 -8.76 41.87 1.21
C GLU A 108 -9.82 41.79 0.09
N CYS A 109 -10.35 40.59 -0.20
CA CYS A 109 -11.40 40.43 -1.20
C CYS A 109 -12.67 41.21 -0.83
N ASP A 110 -13.39 41.69 -1.84
CA ASP A 110 -14.71 42.27 -1.63
C ASP A 110 -15.73 41.24 -1.11
N VAL A 111 -16.86 41.73 -0.60
CA VAL A 111 -17.92 40.91 0.00
C VAL A 111 -18.46 39.87 -0.99
N GLN A 112 -18.57 40.22 -2.28
CA GLN A 112 -19.12 39.34 -3.30
C GLN A 112 -18.18 38.18 -3.63
N ALA A 113 -16.88 38.45 -3.71
CA ALA A 113 -15.83 37.45 -3.86
C ALA A 113 -15.78 36.51 -2.64
N LYS A 114 -15.91 37.04 -1.42
CA LYS A 114 -16.00 36.22 -0.19
C LYS A 114 -17.24 35.33 -0.19
N ILE A 115 -18.41 35.84 -0.59
CA ILE A 115 -19.64 35.04 -0.74
C ILE A 115 -19.43 33.90 -1.74
N LYS A 116 -18.77 34.15 -2.88
CA LYS A 116 -18.47 33.12 -3.88
C LYS A 116 -17.58 32.01 -3.32
N GLN A 117 -16.54 32.36 -2.56
CA GLN A 117 -15.68 31.37 -1.91
C GLN A 117 -16.44 30.54 -0.86
N LEU A 118 -17.33 31.16 -0.08
CA LEU A 118 -18.16 30.42 0.88
C LEU A 118 -19.16 29.48 0.21
N LYS A 119 -19.70 29.84 -0.96
CA LYS A 119 -20.51 28.91 -1.77
C LYS A 119 -19.70 27.71 -2.25
N ALA A 120 -18.42 27.90 -2.58
CA ALA A 120 -17.52 26.80 -2.93
C ALA A 120 -17.30 25.87 -1.73
N PHE A 121 -17.06 26.41 -0.51
CA PHE A 121 -16.98 25.59 0.70
C PHE A 121 -18.27 24.80 0.97
N GLN A 122 -19.45 25.42 0.79
CA GLN A 122 -20.72 24.71 0.93
C GLN A 122 -20.84 23.53 -0.07
N GLN A 123 -20.34 23.71 -1.30
CA GLN A 123 -20.29 22.64 -2.29
C GLN A 123 -19.27 21.54 -1.91
N GLU A 124 -18.10 21.90 -1.39
CA GLU A 124 -17.12 20.91 -0.92
C GLU A 124 -17.64 20.09 0.26
N ILE A 125 -18.38 20.74 1.17
CA ILE A 125 -19.06 20.06 2.28
C ILE A 125 -20.08 19.05 1.75
N SER A 126 -20.90 19.43 0.77
CA SER A 126 -21.90 18.51 0.21
C SER A 126 -21.27 17.31 -0.50
N LEU A 127 -20.16 17.51 -1.21
CA LEU A 127 -19.41 16.42 -1.84
C LEU A 127 -18.78 15.45 -0.83
N ASN A 128 -18.37 15.94 0.34
CA ASN A 128 -17.76 15.12 1.38
C ASN A 128 -18.78 14.48 2.36
N SER A 129 -20.04 14.90 2.37
CA SER A 129 -21.07 14.41 3.32
C SER A 129 -21.16 12.88 3.35
N ASN A 130 -21.26 12.24 2.19
CA ASN A 130 -21.34 10.79 2.08
C ASN A 130 -20.11 10.08 2.67
N LYS A 131 -18.92 10.65 2.50
CA LYS A 131 -17.68 10.08 3.03
C LYS A 131 -17.66 10.17 4.56
N ILE A 132 -18.11 11.29 5.11
CA ILE A 132 -18.21 11.50 6.57
C ILE A 132 -19.24 10.53 7.18
N GLU A 133 -20.41 10.41 6.57
CA GLU A 133 -21.45 9.47 7.00
C GLU A 133 -20.96 8.01 6.97
N GLN A 134 -20.20 7.62 5.93
CA GLN A 134 -19.59 6.29 5.85
C GLN A 134 -18.58 6.04 6.97
N ILE A 135 -17.70 7.01 7.26
CA ILE A 135 -16.72 6.88 8.35
C ILE A 135 -17.44 6.75 9.70
N ILE A 136 -18.48 7.54 9.92
CA ILE A 136 -19.30 7.48 11.12
C ILE A 136 -19.94 6.09 11.27
N ALA A 137 -20.60 5.59 10.22
CA ALA A 137 -21.22 4.26 10.24
C ALA A 137 -20.20 3.14 10.45
N GLN A 138 -19.01 3.25 9.85
CA GLN A 138 -17.91 2.31 10.08
C GLN A 138 -17.43 2.32 11.53
N GLY A 139 -17.28 3.50 12.14
CA GLY A 139 -16.91 3.63 13.55
C GLY A 139 -17.97 3.03 14.49
N GLU A 140 -19.26 3.27 14.22
CA GLU A 140 -20.37 2.68 15.00
C GLU A 140 -20.37 1.14 14.91
N GLN A 141 -20.12 0.57 13.73
CA GLN A 141 -19.99 -0.88 13.56
C GLN A 141 -18.77 -1.47 14.30
N LEU A 142 -17.67 -0.72 14.36
CA LEU A 142 -16.49 -1.12 15.13
C LEU A 142 -16.78 -1.06 16.63
N LEU A 143 -17.50 -0.03 17.08
CA LEU A 143 -17.92 0.14 18.47
C LEU A 143 -18.70 -1.08 18.97
N GLU A 144 -19.71 -1.51 18.22
CA GLU A 144 -20.57 -2.66 18.56
C GLU A 144 -19.78 -3.97 18.75
N LYS A 145 -18.68 -4.13 18.02
CA LYS A 145 -17.87 -5.36 17.99
C LYS A 145 -16.64 -5.30 18.88
N SER A 146 -16.39 -4.16 19.53
CA SER A 146 -15.19 -3.90 20.33
C SER A 146 -15.37 -4.30 21.80
N GLU A 147 -14.25 -4.62 22.45
CA GLU A 147 -14.20 -4.75 23.91
C GLU A 147 -14.41 -3.37 24.57
N PRO A 148 -14.95 -3.28 25.81
CA PRO A 148 -15.39 -2.01 26.40
C PRO A 148 -14.35 -0.89 26.43
N LEU A 149 -13.08 -1.23 26.70
CA LEU A 149 -11.97 -0.27 26.71
C LEU A 149 -11.65 0.27 25.31
N ASP A 150 -11.69 -0.63 24.32
CA ASP A 150 -11.43 -0.26 22.94
C ASP A 150 -12.63 0.51 22.35
N ALA A 151 -13.85 0.15 22.74
CA ALA A 151 -15.08 0.82 22.35
C ALA A 151 -15.09 2.28 22.85
N ALA A 152 -14.75 2.53 24.12
CA ALA A 152 -14.71 3.88 24.68
C ALA A 152 -13.79 4.83 23.89
N VAL A 153 -12.64 4.34 23.41
CA VAL A 153 -11.72 5.14 22.58
C VAL A 153 -12.34 5.46 21.22
N ILE A 154 -13.00 4.49 20.57
CA ILE A 154 -13.65 4.70 19.28
C ILE A 154 -14.81 5.69 19.41
N GLU A 155 -15.57 5.60 20.51
CA GLU A 155 -16.68 6.51 20.82
C GLU A 155 -16.18 7.96 20.97
N GLU A 156 -15.12 8.18 21.76
CA GLU A 156 -14.51 9.49 21.95
C GLU A 156 -14.03 10.09 20.62
N GLU A 157 -13.35 9.31 19.78
CA GLU A 157 -12.87 9.76 18.47
C GLU A 157 -14.01 10.09 17.49
N LEU A 158 -15.12 9.35 17.54
CA LEU A 158 -16.32 9.65 16.75
C LEU A 158 -16.98 10.94 17.21
N ASP A 159 -17.09 11.15 18.53
CA ASP A 159 -17.68 12.35 19.11
C ASP A 159 -16.83 13.58 18.78
N GLU A 160 -15.50 13.47 18.84
CA GLU A 160 -14.58 14.54 18.41
C GLU A 160 -14.74 14.87 16.93
N LEU A 161 -14.78 13.86 16.06
CA LEU A 161 -14.99 14.06 14.62
C LEU A 161 -16.32 14.76 14.36
N ARG A 162 -17.42 14.27 14.96
CA ARG A 162 -18.74 14.87 14.83
C ARG A 162 -18.71 16.32 15.29
N ARG A 163 -18.20 16.59 16.49
CA ARG A 163 -18.13 17.94 17.04
C ARG A 163 -17.36 18.87 16.11
N TYR A 164 -16.20 18.44 15.60
CA TYR A 164 -15.40 19.28 14.72
C TYR A 164 -16.08 19.58 13.37
N CYS A 165 -16.75 18.57 12.77
CA CYS A 165 -17.60 18.79 11.60
C CYS A 165 -18.66 19.88 11.87
N HIS A 166 -19.41 19.77 12.97
CA HIS A 166 -20.46 20.73 13.31
C HIS A 166 -19.91 22.15 13.54
N GLU A 167 -18.75 22.26 14.19
CA GLU A 167 -18.10 23.54 14.46
C GLU A 167 -17.70 24.25 13.15
N VAL A 168 -16.96 23.56 12.27
CA VAL A 168 -16.47 24.14 11.01
C VAL A 168 -17.63 24.42 10.06
N PHE A 169 -18.55 23.47 9.86
CA PHE A 169 -19.69 23.66 8.96
C PHE A 169 -20.61 24.78 9.46
N GLY A 170 -20.87 24.81 10.77
CA GLY A 170 -21.62 25.88 11.39
C GLY A 170 -20.94 27.24 11.26
N ARG A 171 -19.60 27.29 11.30
CA ARG A 171 -18.85 28.54 11.09
C ARG A 171 -18.99 29.04 9.66
N VAL A 172 -18.82 28.17 8.66
CA VAL A 172 -19.04 28.49 7.24
C VAL A 172 -20.45 29.05 7.04
N GLU A 173 -21.46 28.38 7.57
CA GLU A 173 -22.85 28.79 7.42
C GLU A 173 -23.14 30.15 8.10
N ARG A 174 -22.68 30.34 9.34
CA ARG A 174 -22.83 31.60 10.07
C ARG A 174 -22.15 32.76 9.35
N TYR A 175 -20.94 32.55 8.85
CA TYR A 175 -20.21 33.60 8.15
C TYR A 175 -20.85 33.95 6.80
N HIS A 176 -21.32 32.95 6.06
CA HIS A 176 -22.09 33.16 4.84
C HIS A 176 -23.37 33.97 5.07
N LYS A 177 -24.18 33.58 6.09
CA LYS A 177 -25.38 34.33 6.50
C LYS A 177 -25.06 35.76 6.93
N LYS A 178 -23.91 35.97 7.58
CA LYS A 178 -23.45 37.31 8.00
C LYS A 178 -23.15 38.22 6.82
N LEU A 179 -22.45 37.71 5.79
CA LEU A 179 -22.09 38.51 4.61
C LEU A 179 -23.30 38.87 3.74
N ILE A 180 -24.26 37.96 3.56
CA ILE A 180 -25.47 38.22 2.76
C ILE A 180 -26.39 39.26 3.42
N ARG A 181 -26.35 39.39 4.75
CA ARG A 181 -27.16 40.37 5.49
C ARG A 181 -26.57 41.77 5.52
N LEU A 182 -25.36 41.98 5.02
CA LEU A 182 -24.75 43.31 4.97
C LEU A 182 -25.42 44.11 3.83
N PRO A 183 -25.96 45.31 4.08
CA PRO A 183 -26.50 46.14 3.00
C PRO A 183 -25.37 46.46 2.02
N LEU A 184 -25.51 46.03 0.77
CA LEU A 184 -24.75 46.59 -0.32
C LEU A 184 -25.12 48.08 -0.33
N THR A 185 -24.18 48.96 0.02
CA THR A 185 -24.33 50.39 -0.21
C THR A 185 -24.38 50.59 -1.72
N ASP A 186 -25.61 50.62 -2.22
CA ASP A 186 -26.02 51.32 -3.41
C ASP A 186 -25.63 52.79 -3.21
N ASP A 187 -24.53 53.21 -3.81
CA ASP A 187 -24.30 54.62 -4.12
C ASP A 187 -23.50 54.69 -5.44
N GLU A 188 -24.23 55.19 -6.43
CA GLU A 188 -23.80 55.74 -7.72
C GLU A 188 -23.47 54.75 -8.85
N HIS A 189 -24.52 54.29 -9.54
CA HIS A 189 -24.66 54.67 -10.96
C HIS A 189 -26.13 54.85 -11.36
N GLU A 190 -26.43 56.09 -11.72
CA GLU A 190 -27.65 56.57 -12.34
C GLU A 190 -28.09 55.77 -13.60
N LEU A 191 -29.41 55.66 -13.74
CA LEU A 191 -30.18 55.52 -15.00
C LEU A 191 -30.09 54.19 -15.75
N SER A 192 -31.08 53.32 -15.55
CA SER A 192 -31.99 52.95 -16.63
C SER A 192 -33.24 52.26 -16.08
N ASP A 193 -34.38 52.94 -16.23
CA ASP A 193 -35.69 52.30 -16.29
C ASP A 193 -35.63 51.05 -17.17
N ARG A 194 -36.05 49.91 -16.64
CA ARG A 194 -37.01 49.00 -17.29
C ARG A 194 -37.46 47.92 -16.31
N GLU A 195 -38.75 47.99 -15.98
CA GLU A 195 -39.54 46.88 -15.47
C GLU A 195 -39.26 45.59 -16.25
N VAL A 196 -38.82 44.55 -15.53
CA VAL A 196 -39.13 43.16 -15.85
C VAL A 196 -39.30 42.43 -14.50
N ASP A 197 -40.56 42.28 -14.09
CA ASP A 197 -40.98 41.19 -13.19
C ASP A 197 -40.52 39.86 -13.79
N LEU A 198 -39.92 38.98 -12.99
CA LEU A 198 -40.00 37.51 -13.08
C LEU A 198 -39.15 36.88 -11.96
N ASP A 199 -39.83 36.64 -10.83
CA ASP A 199 -39.87 35.38 -10.08
C ASP A 199 -38.67 34.42 -10.22
N GLU A 200 -37.73 34.47 -9.26
CA GLU A 200 -36.91 33.30 -8.89
C GLU A 200 -36.34 33.47 -7.46
N SER A 201 -37.23 33.45 -6.46
CA SER A 201 -36.86 33.29 -5.05
C SER A 201 -37.61 32.10 -4.46
N ALA A 202 -37.26 30.90 -4.92
CA ALA A 202 -37.62 29.64 -4.27
C ALA A 202 -36.45 28.67 -4.42
N ASP A 203 -36.26 27.84 -3.40
CA ASP A 203 -35.29 26.74 -3.31
C ASP A 203 -33.82 27.09 -3.06
N LEU A 204 -33.47 27.49 -1.82
CA LEU A 204 -32.22 27.07 -1.15
C LEU A 204 -32.35 27.13 0.39
N SER A 205 -33.47 26.67 0.95
CA SER A 205 -33.66 26.58 2.41
C SER A 205 -34.16 25.19 2.80
N ASP A 206 -33.42 24.14 2.45
CA ASP A 206 -33.75 22.77 2.84
C ASP A 206 -32.51 21.93 3.13
N LEU A 207 -31.71 22.36 4.11
CA LEU A 207 -30.89 21.44 4.90
C LEU A 207 -30.95 21.88 6.37
N HIS A 208 -32.15 21.76 6.95
CA HIS A 208 -32.38 21.98 8.37
C HIS A 208 -32.06 20.70 9.14
N TRP A 209 -30.85 20.61 9.70
CA TRP A 209 -30.50 19.57 10.67
C TRP A 209 -31.29 19.84 11.95
N HIS A 210 -32.43 19.17 12.10
CA HIS A 210 -33.20 19.21 13.33
C HIS A 210 -32.45 18.48 14.45
N ASP A 211 -31.95 19.28 15.38
CA ASP A 211 -31.91 18.98 16.81
C ASP A 211 -33.33 18.61 17.29
N LYS A 212 -33.47 17.44 17.90
CA LYS A 212 -34.69 17.00 18.59
C LYS A 212 -34.37 16.80 20.06
N SER A 213 -34.52 17.86 20.85
CA SER A 213 -35.25 17.77 22.12
C SER A 213 -35.70 19.15 22.58
N ALA A 214 -37.00 19.23 22.89
CA ALA A 214 -37.74 20.46 23.15
C ALA A 214 -37.26 21.25 24.37
N ASP A 215 -37.30 22.58 24.19
CA ASP A 215 -37.40 23.59 25.24
C ASP A 215 -38.49 23.22 26.27
N SER A 216 -38.20 23.43 27.57
CA SER A 216 -38.79 24.57 28.27
C SER A 216 -38.16 24.78 29.65
N VAL A 217 -37.88 26.05 29.92
CA VAL A 217 -37.24 26.62 31.11
C VAL A 217 -38.03 26.35 32.39
N LEU A 218 -37.34 26.00 33.48
CA LEU A 218 -37.35 26.69 34.80
C LEU A 218 -36.65 25.85 35.87
N SER A 219 -35.54 26.36 36.40
CA SER A 219 -34.99 26.03 37.74
C SER A 219 -35.95 26.50 38.86
N PRO A 220 -35.97 25.93 40.09
CA PRO A 220 -34.78 25.65 40.92
C PRO A 220 -34.80 24.37 41.81
N HIS A 221 -33.61 24.05 42.37
CA HIS A 221 -33.32 23.07 43.45
C HIS A 221 -34.06 23.36 44.78
N PRO A 222 -34.06 22.51 45.86
CA PRO A 222 -33.17 21.37 46.18
C PRO A 222 -33.79 20.10 46.87
N SER A 223 -32.95 19.06 47.04
CA SER A 223 -32.91 18.03 48.12
C SER A 223 -33.97 16.92 48.27
N SER A 224 -33.49 15.67 48.11
CA SER A 224 -33.56 14.50 49.03
C SER A 224 -34.89 13.76 49.31
N ILE A 225 -34.72 12.41 49.46
CA ILE A 225 -35.48 11.42 50.28
C ILE A 225 -36.43 10.44 49.56
N LEU A 226 -35.97 9.18 49.48
CA LEU A 226 -36.59 7.87 49.81
C LEU A 226 -38.00 7.45 49.29
N SER A 227 -38.00 6.30 48.58
CA SER A 227 -38.71 5.03 48.90
C SER A 227 -40.16 4.74 48.42
N LEU A 228 -40.33 3.44 48.04
CA LEU A 228 -41.56 2.59 47.95
C LEU A 228 -42.42 2.74 46.68
N SER A 229 -42.95 1.72 45.98
CA SER A 229 -43.05 0.25 46.14
C SER A 229 -43.48 -0.41 44.82
N LEU A 230 -43.18 -1.71 44.70
CA LEU A 230 -43.67 -2.71 43.73
C LEU A 230 -45.22 -2.80 43.67
N PRO A 231 -45.83 -3.38 42.62
CA PRO A 231 -46.07 -4.84 42.59
C PRO A 231 -45.88 -5.53 41.23
N GLN A 232 -45.46 -6.80 41.28
CA GLN A 232 -45.44 -7.80 40.19
C GLN A 232 -46.75 -8.63 40.24
N PRO A 233 -47.16 -9.35 39.17
CA PRO A 233 -46.88 -10.81 39.15
C PRO A 233 -46.72 -11.52 37.77
N HIS A 234 -45.92 -12.60 37.82
CA HIS A 234 -45.91 -13.93 37.15
C HIS A 234 -46.22 -14.12 35.64
N ARG A 235 -45.35 -14.69 34.76
CA ARG A 235 -44.64 -16.02 34.61
C ARG A 235 -45.43 -17.06 33.79
N SER A 236 -44.80 -17.58 32.71
CA SER A 236 -45.00 -18.95 32.20
C SER A 236 -43.71 -19.46 31.54
N GLU A 237 -43.42 -20.75 31.74
CA GLU A 237 -42.21 -21.51 31.39
C GLU A 237 -42.46 -22.53 30.24
N ARG A 238 -41.36 -23.10 29.71
CA ARG A 238 -41.18 -24.27 28.80
C ARG A 238 -41.21 -23.91 27.29
N SER A 239 -40.42 -24.50 26.39
CA SER A 239 -39.85 -25.85 26.19
C SER A 239 -38.78 -25.73 25.07
N GLY A 240 -37.62 -26.39 25.03
CA GLY A 240 -37.43 -27.82 24.71
C GLY A 240 -36.68 -27.98 23.37
N ARG A 241 -35.59 -28.77 23.39
CA ARG A 241 -34.74 -29.27 22.29
C ARG A 241 -35.48 -29.56 20.96
N ASP A 242 -34.79 -29.38 19.83
CA ASP A 242 -34.43 -30.48 18.91
C ASP A 242 -33.62 -30.00 17.68
N THR A 243 -32.66 -30.82 17.26
CA THR A 243 -32.06 -30.81 15.93
C THR A 243 -32.36 -32.16 15.29
N PRO A 244 -32.78 -32.20 14.01
CA PRO A 244 -32.28 -33.26 13.15
C PRO A 244 -31.90 -32.81 11.72
N ALA A 245 -30.70 -33.25 11.33
CA ALA A 245 -30.25 -33.84 10.07
C ALA A 245 -30.84 -33.49 8.66
N SER A 246 -29.88 -33.28 7.74
CA SER A 246 -29.69 -33.91 6.40
C SER A 246 -30.50 -33.49 5.15
N VAL A 247 -29.74 -33.11 4.10
CA VAL A 247 -29.85 -33.50 2.65
C VAL A 247 -31.05 -32.87 1.89
N ASP A 248 -31.00 -32.27 0.70
CA ASP A 248 -30.14 -32.12 -0.51
C ASP A 248 -30.81 -30.97 -1.32
N SER A 249 -30.21 -29.97 -1.97
CA SER A 249 -29.66 -29.98 -3.34
C SER A 249 -29.34 -28.53 -3.80
N ILE A 250 -28.05 -28.29 -4.00
CA ILE A 250 -27.28 -27.50 -5.02
C ILE A 250 -28.12 -26.97 -6.25
N PRO A 251 -27.87 -25.77 -6.86
CA PRO A 251 -26.57 -25.42 -7.44
C PRO A 251 -25.99 -24.00 -7.25
N LEU A 252 -24.67 -24.03 -7.03
CA LEU A 252 -23.69 -23.02 -7.36
C LEU A 252 -23.51 -23.00 -8.89
N GLU A 253 -23.72 -21.86 -9.50
CA GLU A 253 -23.21 -21.51 -10.83
C GLU A 253 -22.55 -20.15 -10.67
N TRP A 254 -21.24 -20.10 -10.75
CA TRP A 254 -20.48 -19.10 -11.50
C TRP A 254 -19.10 -19.72 -11.75
N ASP A 255 -18.92 -20.15 -13.00
CA ASP A 255 -17.72 -20.74 -13.55
C ASP A 255 -16.47 -19.92 -13.27
N HIS A 256 -15.43 -20.64 -12.91
CA HIS A 256 -14.05 -20.20 -13.03
C HIS A 256 -13.59 -20.45 -14.46
N ASP A 257 -13.58 -19.42 -15.29
CA ASP A 257 -12.77 -19.35 -16.51
C ASP A 257 -12.43 -17.88 -16.80
N TYR A 258 -11.47 -17.34 -16.05
CA TYR A 258 -10.68 -16.20 -16.50
C TYR A 258 -9.23 -16.65 -16.56
N ASP A 259 -8.90 -17.30 -17.68
CA ASP A 259 -7.54 -17.57 -18.12
C ASP A 259 -6.86 -16.23 -18.47
N LEU A 260 -6.02 -15.73 -17.57
CA LEU A 260 -5.14 -14.58 -17.81
C LEU A 260 -3.79 -15.00 -18.45
N SER A 261 -3.67 -16.21 -18.98
CA SER A 261 -2.42 -16.66 -19.63
C SER A 261 -2.27 -16.17 -21.08
N ARG A 262 -3.27 -15.48 -21.64
CA ARG A 262 -3.31 -15.12 -23.07
C ARG A 262 -2.95 -13.67 -23.40
N ASP A 263 -2.23 -12.97 -22.52
CA ASP A 263 -1.67 -11.64 -22.86
C ASP A 263 -0.16 -11.51 -22.62
N LEU A 264 0.51 -12.54 -22.09
CA LEU A 264 1.96 -12.49 -21.83
C LEU A 264 2.81 -13.10 -22.97
N GLU A 265 2.29 -14.06 -23.74
CA GLU A 265 3.02 -14.63 -24.89
C GLU A 265 3.10 -13.67 -26.10
N THR A 266 2.11 -12.78 -26.24
CA THR A 266 2.02 -11.83 -27.36
C THR A 266 2.99 -10.64 -27.21
N ALA A 267 3.47 -10.36 -26.00
CA ALA A 267 4.44 -9.30 -25.74
C ALA A 267 5.89 -9.76 -25.99
N VAL A 268 6.20 -11.03 -25.70
CA VAL A 268 7.55 -11.60 -25.85
C VAL A 268 7.87 -11.90 -27.32
N SER A 269 6.87 -12.23 -28.13
CA SER A 269 7.07 -12.60 -29.55
C SER A 269 7.36 -11.41 -30.47
N ARG A 270 7.11 -10.16 -30.05
CA ARG A 270 7.35 -8.96 -30.89
C ARG A 270 8.74 -8.35 -30.74
N ALA A 271 9.56 -8.84 -29.80
CA ALA A 271 10.88 -8.29 -29.53
C ALA A 271 12.05 -9.01 -30.23
N LEU A 272 11.79 -10.06 -31.04
CA LEU A 272 12.86 -10.95 -31.54
C LEU A 272 12.86 -11.22 -33.05
N HIS A 273 12.27 -10.36 -33.87
CA HIS A 273 12.43 -10.47 -35.33
C HIS A 273 13.05 -9.19 -35.93
N SER A 274 14.38 -9.18 -35.96
CA SER A 274 15.14 -8.59 -37.06
C SER A 274 16.17 -9.61 -37.54
N ASP A 275 16.16 -9.84 -38.86
CA ASP A 275 17.24 -10.36 -39.70
C ASP A 275 17.75 -11.80 -39.43
N GLU A 276 17.37 -12.74 -40.30
CA GLU A 276 18.18 -13.09 -41.50
C GLU A 276 17.45 -14.13 -42.38
N GLU A 277 17.37 -13.83 -43.67
CA GLU A 277 16.98 -14.74 -44.75
C GLU A 277 18.18 -15.56 -45.25
N GLY A 278 17.94 -16.83 -45.62
CA GLY A 278 18.37 -17.31 -46.94
C GLY A 278 19.30 -18.53 -47.07
N ARG A 279 18.75 -19.58 -47.73
CA ARG A 279 19.39 -20.67 -48.51
C ARG A 279 20.14 -21.78 -47.74
N ASP A 280 20.14 -23.04 -48.15
CA ASP A 280 19.90 -23.65 -49.46
C ASP A 280 19.35 -25.09 -49.31
N ASP A 281 18.62 -25.53 -50.31
CA ASP A 281 17.94 -26.82 -50.45
C ASP A 281 18.74 -27.72 -51.40
N LYS A 282 19.15 -28.92 -50.98
CA LYS A 282 19.59 -30.06 -51.83
C LYS A 282 20.09 -31.24 -50.99
N ASP A 283 19.32 -32.32 -50.96
CA ASP A 283 19.66 -33.54 -51.72
C ASP A 283 18.79 -34.72 -51.25
N PHE A 284 17.93 -35.14 -52.17
CA PHE A 284 17.05 -36.29 -52.08
C PHE A 284 17.60 -37.39 -53.02
N TYR A 285 17.53 -38.63 -52.54
CA TYR A 285 17.96 -39.91 -53.14
C TYR A 285 19.43 -40.33 -52.96
N LEU A 286 19.68 -41.19 -51.97
CA LEU A 286 20.06 -42.60 -52.19
C LEU A 286 20.19 -43.30 -50.82
N GLN A 287 19.41 -44.36 -50.61
CA GLN A 287 19.82 -45.67 -50.04
C GLN A 287 18.59 -46.33 -49.38
N GLY A 288 17.81 -47.04 -50.20
CA GLY A 288 16.92 -48.07 -49.69
C GLY A 288 17.72 -49.29 -49.22
N ALA A 289 17.15 -50.01 -48.25
CA ALA A 289 17.54 -51.30 -47.70
C ALA A 289 18.51 -51.31 -46.49
N THR A 290 17.99 -50.93 -45.32
CA THR A 290 18.29 -51.60 -44.04
C THR A 290 17.17 -51.33 -43.04
N SER A 291 16.04 -52.02 -43.20
CA SER A 291 15.20 -52.34 -42.05
C SER A 291 15.81 -53.58 -41.38
N LEU A 292 15.85 -53.56 -40.04
CA LEU A 292 16.30 -54.62 -39.11
C LEU A 292 17.71 -54.43 -38.51
N ALA A 293 17.94 -53.27 -37.88
CA ALA A 293 18.74 -53.16 -36.66
C ALA A 293 18.30 -51.89 -35.92
N GLY A 294 17.40 -52.01 -34.93
CA GLY A 294 17.08 -50.89 -34.05
C GLY A 294 18.36 -50.50 -33.30
N GLU A 295 18.86 -49.28 -33.52
CA GLU A 295 20.10 -48.81 -32.91
C GLU A 295 19.91 -48.60 -31.39
N PRO A 296 20.55 -49.41 -30.51
CA PRO A 296 20.60 -49.12 -29.08
C PRO A 296 21.32 -47.79 -28.75
N GLY A 297 22.03 -47.20 -29.72
CA GLY A 297 22.74 -45.92 -29.56
C GLY A 297 21.82 -44.70 -29.40
N SER A 298 20.63 -44.68 -30.00
CA SER A 298 19.72 -43.52 -29.93
C SER A 298 19.18 -43.31 -28.51
N LEU A 299 18.69 -44.36 -27.86
CA LEU A 299 18.17 -44.30 -26.48
C LEU A 299 19.28 -43.93 -25.50
N GLU A 300 20.47 -44.52 -25.65
CA GLU A 300 21.63 -44.23 -24.80
C GLU A 300 22.10 -42.77 -24.95
N THR A 301 22.00 -42.19 -26.15
CA THR A 301 22.27 -40.75 -26.34
C THR A 301 21.24 -39.86 -25.66
N HIS A 302 19.95 -40.20 -25.69
CA HIS A 302 18.89 -39.44 -25.01
C HIS A 302 19.03 -39.49 -23.48
N ILE A 303 19.37 -40.67 -22.91
CA ILE A 303 19.65 -40.82 -21.47
C ILE A 303 20.82 -39.91 -21.07
N ARG A 304 21.93 -39.95 -21.83
CA ARG A 304 23.11 -39.11 -21.53
C ARG A 304 22.82 -37.61 -21.65
N GLN A 305 21.94 -37.21 -22.58
CA GLN A 305 21.48 -35.83 -22.71
C GLN A 305 20.59 -35.42 -21.54
N LEU A 306 19.70 -36.31 -21.09
CA LEU A 306 18.83 -36.08 -19.94
C LEU A 306 19.63 -35.92 -18.65
N ASP A 307 20.62 -36.78 -18.40
CA ASP A 307 21.52 -36.68 -17.24
C ASP A 307 22.24 -35.32 -17.22
N LYS A 308 22.78 -34.89 -18.37
CA LYS A 308 23.42 -33.57 -18.50
C LYS A 308 22.44 -32.42 -18.22
N ALA A 309 21.19 -32.54 -18.68
CA ALA A 309 20.15 -31.54 -18.43
C ALA A 309 19.72 -31.51 -16.96
N LEU A 310 19.62 -32.67 -16.30
CA LEU A 310 19.32 -32.80 -14.88
C LEU A 310 20.42 -32.18 -14.02
N ASP A 311 21.69 -32.44 -14.32
CA ASP A 311 22.82 -31.85 -13.59
C ASP A 311 22.89 -30.33 -13.77
N SER A 312 22.65 -29.85 -14.99
CA SER A 312 22.57 -28.40 -15.28
C SER A 312 21.42 -27.75 -14.51
N SER A 313 20.26 -28.40 -14.47
CA SER A 313 19.07 -27.92 -13.75
C SER A 313 19.31 -27.87 -12.23
N ARG A 314 19.86 -28.95 -11.64
CA ARG A 314 20.21 -28.98 -10.21
C ARG A 314 21.16 -27.85 -9.83
N PHE A 315 22.15 -27.57 -10.67
CA PHE A 315 23.10 -26.49 -10.45
C PHE A 315 22.43 -25.11 -10.47
N GLN A 316 21.60 -24.84 -11.49
CA GLN A 316 20.90 -23.55 -11.62
C GLN A 316 19.86 -23.34 -10.51
N ILE A 317 19.10 -24.38 -10.16
CA ILE A 317 18.18 -24.41 -9.02
C ILE A 317 18.94 -24.05 -7.74
N GLN A 318 20.08 -24.69 -7.50
CA GLN A 318 20.86 -24.45 -6.28
C GLN A 318 21.39 -23.02 -6.21
N GLN A 319 21.87 -22.45 -7.32
CA GLN A 319 22.28 -21.05 -7.37
C GLN A 319 21.10 -20.11 -7.09
N THR A 320 19.94 -20.39 -7.69
CA THR A 320 18.74 -19.57 -7.55
C THR A 320 18.25 -19.58 -6.10
N GLU A 321 18.22 -20.74 -5.45
CA GLU A 321 17.89 -20.86 -4.02
C GLU A 321 18.84 -20.05 -3.13
N ASN A 322 20.13 -20.06 -3.44
CA ASN A 322 21.11 -19.31 -2.66
C ASN A 322 20.83 -17.80 -2.71
N ILE A 323 20.45 -17.27 -3.89
CA ILE A 323 20.08 -15.85 -4.04
C ILE A 323 18.73 -15.54 -3.38
N ILE A 324 17.76 -16.46 -3.47
CA ILE A 324 16.45 -16.29 -2.81
C ILE A 324 16.63 -16.19 -1.29
N ARG A 325 17.50 -17.02 -0.71
CA ARG A 325 17.78 -17.05 0.73
C ARG A 325 18.66 -15.89 1.20
N SER A 326 19.43 -15.27 0.31
CA SER A 326 20.28 -14.14 0.68
C SER A 326 19.45 -12.89 0.99
N LYS A 327 20.06 -11.95 1.72
CA LYS A 327 19.47 -10.63 1.95
C LYS A 327 19.23 -9.93 0.61
N THR A 328 18.09 -9.28 0.46
CA THR A 328 17.80 -8.47 -0.73
C THR A 328 18.63 -7.19 -0.66
N PRO A 329 19.41 -6.85 -1.71
CA PRO A 329 20.13 -5.57 -1.73
C PRO A 329 19.15 -4.39 -1.75
N THR A 330 19.61 -3.25 -1.28
CA THR A 330 18.85 -1.99 -1.29
C THR A 330 19.62 -0.86 -1.99
N GLY A 331 20.93 -0.96 -2.09
CA GLY A 331 21.81 0.11 -2.58
C GLY A 331 22.17 0.05 -4.08
N PRO A 332 23.27 0.71 -4.49
CA PRO A 332 23.66 0.88 -5.90
C PRO A 332 23.91 -0.43 -6.65
N GLU A 333 24.25 -1.51 -5.94
CA GLU A 333 24.45 -2.84 -6.51
C GLU A 333 23.15 -3.51 -7.00
N LEU A 334 21.99 -2.93 -6.68
CA LEU A 334 20.68 -3.54 -6.89
C LEU A 334 20.32 -3.72 -8.36
N ASP A 335 20.68 -2.80 -9.25
CA ASP A 335 20.39 -2.91 -10.69
C ASP A 335 21.13 -4.11 -11.32
N SER A 336 22.44 -4.21 -11.05
CA SER A 336 23.27 -5.34 -11.49
C SER A 336 22.81 -6.66 -10.87
N SER A 337 22.49 -6.65 -9.57
CA SER A 337 22.01 -7.83 -8.85
C SER A 337 20.67 -8.34 -9.38
N TYR A 338 19.72 -7.43 -9.64
CA TYR A 338 18.42 -7.75 -10.22
C TYR A 338 18.56 -8.33 -11.63
N LYS A 339 19.37 -7.71 -12.49
CA LYS A 339 19.63 -8.22 -13.86
C LYS A 339 20.27 -9.62 -13.84
N GLY A 340 21.24 -9.83 -12.94
CA GLY A 340 21.87 -11.14 -12.74
C GLY A 340 20.88 -12.21 -12.26
N TYR A 341 20.01 -11.84 -11.32
CA TYR A 341 18.97 -12.72 -10.79
C TYR A 341 17.94 -13.14 -11.86
N MET A 342 17.43 -12.19 -12.65
CA MET A 342 16.49 -12.49 -13.73
C MET A 342 17.11 -13.36 -14.82
N LYS A 343 18.39 -13.15 -15.14
CA LYS A 343 19.13 -14.00 -16.07
C LYS A 343 19.21 -15.44 -15.57
N LEU A 344 19.52 -15.64 -14.30
CA LEU A 344 19.62 -16.96 -13.67
C LEU A 344 18.26 -17.68 -13.66
N LEU A 345 17.16 -16.98 -13.34
CA LEU A 345 15.80 -17.53 -13.42
C LEU A 345 15.45 -17.99 -14.84
N GLY A 346 15.79 -17.19 -15.85
CA GLY A 346 15.59 -17.55 -17.25
C GLY A 346 16.46 -18.73 -17.71
N GLU A 347 17.68 -18.87 -17.17
CA GLU A 347 18.52 -20.06 -17.37
C GLU A 347 17.89 -21.31 -16.75
N CYS A 348 17.40 -21.20 -15.51
CA CYS A 348 16.75 -22.29 -14.78
C CYS A 348 15.48 -22.78 -15.49
N SER A 349 14.63 -21.86 -15.97
CA SER A 349 13.44 -22.21 -16.77
C SER A 349 13.83 -22.98 -18.03
N ARG A 350 14.80 -22.47 -18.81
CA ARG A 350 15.26 -23.12 -20.04
C ARG A 350 15.84 -24.52 -19.81
N SER A 351 16.54 -24.73 -18.68
CA SER A 351 17.06 -26.05 -18.32
C SER A 351 15.94 -27.01 -17.92
N ILE A 352 14.94 -26.56 -17.17
CA ILE A 352 13.76 -27.37 -16.81
C ILE A 352 12.95 -27.74 -18.06
N ASP A 353 12.74 -26.82 -18.98
CA ASP A 353 12.05 -27.12 -20.23
C ASP A 353 12.82 -28.14 -21.08
N SER A 354 14.16 -28.12 -21.00
CA SER A 354 15.00 -29.14 -21.64
C SER A 354 14.84 -30.52 -20.99
N VAL A 355 14.73 -30.59 -19.66
CA VAL A 355 14.44 -31.83 -18.92
C VAL A 355 13.07 -32.38 -19.33
N ARG A 356 12.02 -31.55 -19.31
CA ARG A 356 10.65 -31.94 -19.71
C ARG A 356 10.60 -32.45 -21.16
N ARG A 357 11.27 -31.77 -22.10
CA ARG A 357 11.35 -32.21 -23.50
C ARG A 357 12.08 -33.53 -23.67
N LEU A 358 13.20 -33.73 -22.98
CA LEU A 358 13.99 -34.96 -23.08
C LEU A 358 13.27 -36.15 -22.43
N GLU A 359 12.59 -35.91 -21.31
CA GLU A 359 11.71 -36.90 -20.66
C GLU A 359 10.58 -37.36 -21.59
N HIS A 360 9.90 -36.43 -22.26
CA HIS A 360 8.86 -36.77 -23.24
C HIS A 360 9.40 -37.61 -24.40
N LYS A 361 10.55 -37.24 -24.97
CA LYS A 361 11.21 -38.01 -26.04
C LYS A 361 11.61 -39.41 -25.58
N LEU A 362 12.09 -39.54 -24.34
CA LEU A 362 12.46 -40.83 -23.76
C LEU A 362 11.25 -41.75 -23.64
N LYS A 363 10.11 -41.19 -23.21
CA LYS A 363 8.83 -41.89 -23.08
C LYS A 363 8.26 -42.31 -24.44
N GLU A 364 8.32 -41.45 -25.45
CA GLU A 364 7.92 -41.80 -26.82
C GLU A 364 8.76 -42.95 -27.40
N GLU A 365 10.09 -42.94 -27.18
CA GLU A 365 10.97 -44.01 -27.66
C GLU A 365 10.79 -45.32 -26.85
N GLU A 366 10.50 -45.23 -25.55
CA GLU A 366 10.15 -46.37 -24.69
C GLU A 366 8.82 -47.03 -25.14
N GLU A 367 7.80 -46.23 -25.45
CA GLU A 367 6.51 -46.70 -25.97
C GLU A 367 6.67 -47.38 -27.35
N LYS A 368 7.57 -46.89 -28.21
CA LYS A 368 7.90 -47.51 -29.52
C LYS A 368 8.65 -48.84 -29.39
N LEU A 369 9.42 -49.05 -28.31
CA LEU A 369 10.26 -50.25 -28.12
C LEU A 369 9.58 -51.38 -27.33
N SER A 370 8.34 -51.16 -26.87
CA SER A 370 7.50 -52.01 -26.01
C SER A 370 8.17 -53.27 -25.40
N GLY A 371 8.53 -53.20 -24.11
CA GLY A 371 8.54 -54.36 -23.21
C GLY A 371 9.88 -55.03 -22.89
N PHE A 372 11.01 -54.57 -23.44
CA PHE A 372 12.32 -55.22 -23.17
C PHE A 372 13.23 -54.50 -22.15
N ILE A 373 12.95 -53.26 -21.74
CA ILE A 373 13.79 -52.52 -20.80
C ILE A 373 12.93 -51.71 -19.83
N ASN A 374 13.06 -51.95 -18.53
CA ASN A 374 12.48 -51.11 -17.47
C ASN A 374 13.39 -49.88 -17.27
N LEU A 375 12.94 -48.69 -17.69
CA LEU A 375 13.63 -47.41 -17.40
C LEU A 375 13.13 -46.72 -16.11
N ASN A 376 12.74 -47.50 -15.09
CA ASN A 376 12.17 -47.00 -13.82
C ASN A 376 13.10 -46.13 -12.94
N ASN A 377 14.29 -45.74 -13.42
CA ASN A 377 15.26 -44.97 -12.63
C ASN A 377 15.30 -43.46 -12.98
N THR A 378 14.80 -43.04 -14.15
CA THR A 378 14.89 -41.64 -14.61
C THR A 378 13.69 -40.78 -14.20
N GLU A 379 12.47 -41.34 -14.23
CA GLU A 379 11.21 -40.68 -13.83
C GLU A 379 11.23 -40.09 -12.39
N PRO A 380 11.75 -40.76 -11.35
CA PRO A 380 11.83 -40.16 -10.03
C PRO A 380 12.87 -39.01 -9.94
N GLN A 381 13.86 -38.98 -10.83
CA GLN A 381 14.88 -37.93 -10.87
C GLN A 381 14.39 -36.68 -11.60
N THR A 382 13.62 -36.85 -12.69
CA THR A 382 12.99 -35.76 -13.44
C THR A 382 11.89 -35.09 -12.60
N SER A 383 10.98 -35.88 -12.02
CA SER A 383 9.93 -35.38 -11.12
C SER A 383 10.54 -34.63 -9.93
N GLY A 384 11.58 -35.15 -9.27
CA GLY A 384 12.20 -34.46 -8.13
C GLY A 384 12.83 -33.10 -8.47
N VAL A 385 13.36 -32.93 -9.69
CA VAL A 385 13.92 -31.65 -10.16
C VAL A 385 12.81 -30.67 -10.56
N ILE A 386 11.72 -31.16 -11.15
CA ILE A 386 10.55 -30.37 -11.54
C ILE A 386 9.81 -29.87 -10.30
N ASP A 387 9.52 -30.74 -9.33
CA ASP A 387 8.83 -30.38 -8.08
C ASP A 387 9.63 -29.31 -7.31
N ARG A 388 10.96 -29.44 -7.29
CA ARG A 388 11.84 -28.45 -6.65
C ARG A 388 11.83 -27.11 -7.37
N TRP A 389 11.78 -27.11 -8.70
CA TRP A 389 11.65 -25.88 -9.49
C TRP A 389 10.31 -25.18 -9.24
N GLU A 390 9.21 -25.93 -9.18
CA GLU A 390 7.87 -25.38 -8.90
C GLU A 390 7.80 -24.73 -7.51
N LEU A 391 8.41 -25.35 -6.50
CA LEU A 391 8.53 -24.76 -5.16
C LEU A 391 9.34 -23.46 -5.17
N ILE A 392 10.44 -23.42 -5.91
CA ILE A 392 11.30 -22.23 -6.02
C ILE A 392 10.59 -21.12 -6.77
N GLN A 393 9.74 -21.43 -7.75
CA GLN A 393 9.05 -20.43 -8.57
C GLN A 393 8.20 -19.48 -7.70
N ALA A 394 7.47 -20.01 -6.72
CA ALA A 394 6.71 -19.19 -5.78
C ALA A 394 7.59 -18.29 -4.89
N GLN A 395 8.73 -18.82 -4.44
CA GLN A 395 9.70 -18.06 -3.65
C GLN A 395 10.43 -17.01 -4.50
N ALA A 396 10.67 -17.32 -5.77
CA ALA A 396 11.31 -16.45 -6.73
C ALA A 396 10.44 -15.23 -7.04
N LEU A 397 9.14 -15.42 -7.27
CA LEU A 397 8.18 -14.33 -7.42
C LEU A 397 8.18 -13.40 -6.21
N SER A 398 8.20 -13.97 -4.99
CA SER A 398 8.25 -13.20 -3.76
C SER A 398 9.56 -12.39 -3.60
N LYS A 399 10.69 -12.95 -4.05
CA LYS A 399 12.00 -12.29 -4.06
C LYS A 399 12.06 -11.20 -5.14
N GLU A 400 11.54 -11.48 -6.34
CA GLU A 400 11.47 -10.56 -7.47
C GLU A 400 10.63 -9.33 -7.12
N LEU A 401 9.46 -9.51 -6.51
CA LEU A 401 8.61 -8.39 -6.07
C LEU A 401 9.37 -7.46 -5.11
N ARG A 402 10.07 -8.05 -4.13
CA ARG A 402 10.87 -7.29 -3.16
C ARG A 402 12.04 -6.56 -3.82
N MET A 403 12.71 -7.20 -4.77
CA MET A 403 13.79 -6.55 -5.54
C MET A 403 13.27 -5.40 -6.40
N LYS A 404 12.11 -5.58 -7.06
CA LYS A 404 11.45 -4.52 -7.84
C LYS A 404 11.06 -3.32 -6.98
N GLN A 405 10.49 -3.57 -5.81
CA GLN A 405 10.13 -2.52 -4.85
C GLN A 405 11.37 -1.74 -4.39
N ASN A 406 12.42 -2.46 -3.95
CA ASN A 406 13.68 -1.81 -3.57
C ASN A 406 14.31 -1.03 -4.73
N LEU A 407 14.21 -1.54 -5.96
CA LEU A 407 14.78 -0.89 -7.14
C LEU A 407 14.07 0.42 -7.45
N GLN A 408 12.74 0.44 -7.35
CA GLN A 408 11.96 1.67 -7.51
C GLN A 408 12.30 2.69 -6.42
N GLN A 409 12.42 2.27 -5.15
CA GLN A 409 12.83 3.14 -4.06
C GLN A 409 14.23 3.73 -4.29
N TRP A 410 15.19 2.90 -4.71
CA TRP A 410 16.55 3.33 -5.03
C TRP A 410 16.60 4.31 -6.21
N GLN A 411 15.83 4.05 -7.28
CA GLN A 411 15.74 4.93 -8.44
C GLN A 411 15.11 6.27 -8.08
N GLN A 412 14.04 6.26 -7.28
CA GLN A 412 13.40 7.48 -6.80
C GLN A 412 14.36 8.31 -5.93
N PHE A 413 15.01 7.67 -4.96
CA PHE A 413 16.02 8.30 -4.11
C PHE A 413 17.17 8.92 -4.93
N SER A 414 17.70 8.17 -5.90
CA SER A 414 18.79 8.64 -6.76
C SER A 414 18.36 9.83 -7.63
N SER A 415 17.15 9.77 -8.17
CA SER A 415 16.55 10.86 -8.95
C SER A 415 16.37 12.12 -8.10
N ASP A 416 15.78 11.98 -6.91
CA ASP A 416 15.53 13.09 -5.99
C ASP A 416 16.85 13.73 -5.52
N LEU A 417 17.84 12.91 -5.17
CA LEU A 417 19.18 13.37 -4.81
C LEU A 417 19.82 14.19 -5.94
N ASN A 418 19.77 13.69 -7.18
CA ASN A 418 20.32 14.39 -8.33
C ASN A 418 19.55 15.69 -8.64
N ASN A 419 18.22 15.67 -8.53
CA ASN A 419 17.38 16.84 -8.74
C ASN A 419 17.68 17.95 -7.73
N ILE A 420 17.83 17.60 -6.45
CA ILE A 420 18.25 18.54 -5.41
C ILE A 420 19.67 19.04 -5.66
N TRP A 421 20.59 18.16 -6.07
CA TRP A 421 21.97 18.51 -6.36
C TRP A 421 22.12 19.57 -7.46
N VAL A 422 21.40 19.38 -8.57
CA VAL A 422 21.36 20.33 -9.70
C VAL A 422 20.73 21.64 -9.24
N TRP A 423 19.57 21.57 -8.59
CA TRP A 423 18.87 22.77 -8.12
C TRP A 423 19.69 23.59 -7.11
N LEU A 424 20.43 22.93 -6.21
CA LEU A 424 21.35 23.60 -5.29
C LEU A 424 22.43 24.37 -6.05
N GLY A 425 22.98 23.80 -7.14
CA GLY A 425 23.97 24.50 -7.98
C GLY A 425 23.40 25.73 -8.65
N GLU A 426 22.24 25.61 -9.27
CA GLU A 426 21.57 26.73 -9.93
C GLU A 426 21.18 27.83 -8.94
N THR A 427 20.71 27.44 -7.75
CA THR A 427 20.26 28.39 -6.72
C THR A 427 21.42 29.08 -6.03
N GLU A 428 22.52 28.39 -5.76
CA GLU A 428 23.75 29.01 -5.24
C GLU A 428 24.29 30.05 -6.23
N GLU A 429 24.32 29.75 -7.52
CA GLU A 429 24.74 30.69 -8.55
C GLU A 429 23.79 31.90 -8.65
N GLU A 430 22.47 31.68 -8.63
CA GLU A 430 21.48 32.77 -8.63
C GLU A 430 21.61 33.65 -7.37
N LEU A 431 21.80 33.06 -6.19
CA LEU A 431 22.01 33.79 -4.94
C LEU A 431 23.31 34.59 -4.95
N GLU A 432 24.41 34.03 -5.45
CA GLU A 432 25.69 34.74 -5.56
C GLU A 432 25.53 35.97 -6.46
N GLN A 433 24.86 35.84 -7.62
CA GLN A 433 24.59 36.96 -8.52
C GLN A 433 23.71 38.04 -7.86
N LEU A 434 22.67 37.64 -7.11
CA LEU A 434 21.75 38.55 -6.44
C LEU A 434 22.39 39.29 -5.26
N CYS A 435 23.30 38.63 -4.53
CA CYS A 435 24.00 39.16 -3.38
C CYS A 435 25.21 40.03 -3.76
N CYS A 436 25.93 39.73 -4.85
CA CYS A 436 27.10 40.50 -5.29
C CYS A 436 26.75 41.87 -5.89
N LEU A 437 25.50 42.08 -6.32
CA LEU A 437 25.06 43.37 -6.84
C LEU A 437 24.74 44.31 -5.67
N ASP A 438 25.50 45.41 -5.56
CA ASP A 438 25.24 46.49 -4.59
C ASP A 438 23.74 46.82 -4.57
N LEU A 439 23.22 47.06 -3.37
CA LEU A 439 21.81 47.35 -3.22
C LEU A 439 21.51 48.71 -3.85
N SER A 440 21.05 48.68 -5.10
CA SER A 440 20.61 49.87 -5.81
C SER A 440 19.57 50.59 -4.97
N THR A 441 19.72 51.90 -4.82
CA THR A 441 18.72 52.77 -4.15
C THR A 441 17.46 53.00 -4.99
N ASP A 442 17.37 52.35 -6.16
CA ASP A 442 16.20 52.39 -7.03
C ASP A 442 15.09 51.45 -6.53
N ILE A 443 13.89 52.01 -6.39
CA ILE A 443 12.72 51.31 -5.85
C ILE A 443 12.30 50.12 -6.72
N GLN A 444 12.41 50.23 -8.05
CA GLN A 444 12.07 49.13 -8.97
C GLN A 444 13.03 47.95 -8.80
N THR A 445 14.32 48.24 -8.58
CA THR A 445 15.33 47.22 -8.29
C THR A 445 15.08 46.50 -6.96
N ILE A 446 14.66 47.23 -5.92
CA ILE A 446 14.29 46.65 -4.62
C ILE A 446 13.04 45.79 -4.73
N GLU A 447 11.99 46.25 -5.43
CA GLU A 447 10.76 45.49 -5.68
C GLU A 447 11.05 44.18 -6.44
N PHE A 448 11.89 44.25 -7.47
CA PHE A 448 12.32 43.06 -8.22
C PHE A 448 13.04 42.06 -7.31
N ARG A 449 13.97 42.52 -6.47
CA ARG A 449 14.71 41.66 -5.52
C ARG A 449 13.79 41.02 -4.48
N ILE A 450 12.80 41.76 -3.96
CA ILE A 450 11.79 41.20 -3.04
C ILE A 450 10.95 40.12 -3.73
N LYS A 451 10.57 40.33 -4.99
CA LYS A 451 9.85 39.31 -5.76
C LYS A 451 10.70 38.04 -5.91
N LYS A 452 11.97 38.19 -6.27
CA LYS A 452 12.92 37.08 -6.40
C LYS A 452 13.15 36.33 -5.08
N LEU A 453 13.28 37.05 -3.98
CA LEU A 453 13.35 36.48 -2.64
C LEU A 453 12.14 35.61 -2.32
N LYS A 454 10.92 36.08 -2.61
CA LYS A 454 9.69 35.30 -2.39
C LYS A 454 9.64 34.04 -3.26
N GLU A 455 10.09 34.12 -4.50
CA GLU A 455 10.18 32.97 -5.42
C GLU A 455 11.17 31.91 -4.90
N LEU A 456 12.37 32.32 -4.49
CA LEU A 456 13.39 31.44 -3.92
C LEU A 456 12.96 30.82 -2.58
N GLN A 457 12.32 31.60 -1.71
CA GLN A 457 11.77 31.10 -0.45
C GLN A 457 10.75 29.99 -0.68
N LYS A 458 9.83 30.19 -1.63
CA LYS A 458 8.85 29.17 -2.02
C LYS A 458 9.53 27.93 -2.61
N ALA A 459 10.58 28.11 -3.41
CA ALA A 459 11.35 27.01 -3.98
C ALA A 459 12.05 26.17 -2.91
N VAL A 460 12.66 26.80 -1.90
CA VAL A 460 13.22 26.16 -0.70
C VAL A 460 12.12 25.42 0.06
N ASP A 461 11.01 26.07 0.39
CA ASP A 461 9.95 25.46 1.19
C ASP A 461 9.37 24.20 0.51
N SER A 462 9.20 24.23 -0.81
CA SER A 462 8.73 23.06 -1.58
C SER A 462 9.68 21.86 -1.57
N ARG A 463 10.97 22.07 -1.31
CA ARG A 463 12.01 21.02 -1.36
C ARG A 463 12.38 20.46 0.02
N LYS A 464 11.94 21.09 1.11
CA LYS A 464 12.14 20.60 2.49
C LYS A 464 11.69 19.15 2.65
N ALA A 465 10.51 18.80 2.14
CA ALA A 465 9.99 17.44 2.21
C ALA A 465 10.86 16.42 1.46
N ILE A 466 11.39 16.81 0.30
CA ILE A 466 12.26 15.95 -0.52
C ILE A 466 13.57 15.68 0.22
N ILE A 467 14.18 16.70 0.81
CA ILE A 467 15.44 16.55 1.57
C ILE A 467 15.25 15.70 2.82
N LEU A 468 14.13 15.89 3.54
CA LEU A 468 13.79 15.03 4.68
C LEU A 468 13.61 13.57 4.24
N SER A 469 12.93 13.33 3.12
CA SER A 469 12.76 12.00 2.53
C SER A 469 14.11 11.35 2.19
N ILE A 470 14.98 12.07 1.48
CA ILE A 470 16.35 11.62 1.14
C ILE A 470 17.12 11.25 2.41
N ASN A 471 17.13 12.12 3.42
CA ASN A 471 17.87 11.88 4.65
C ASN A 471 17.32 10.69 5.45
N LEU A 472 16.00 10.51 5.50
CA LEU A 472 15.38 9.39 6.20
C LEU A 472 15.67 8.05 5.50
N CYS A 473 15.48 8.01 4.17
CA CYS A 473 15.70 6.82 3.36
C CYS A 473 17.18 6.47 3.22
N SER A 474 18.11 7.42 3.40
CA SER A 474 19.55 7.17 3.28
C SER A 474 20.04 6.00 4.14
N SER A 475 19.50 5.85 5.35
CA SER A 475 19.87 4.78 6.29
C SER A 475 19.53 3.37 5.78
N GLU A 476 18.51 3.25 4.91
CA GLU A 476 18.08 1.97 4.33
C GLU A 476 19.02 1.49 3.22
N PHE A 477 19.73 2.43 2.59
CA PHE A 477 20.66 2.16 1.49
C PHE A 477 22.10 1.96 1.97
N MET A 478 22.46 2.49 3.15
CA MET A 478 23.82 2.43 3.73
C MET A 478 24.12 1.17 4.55
N GLN A 479 23.45 0.05 4.26
CA GLN A 479 23.52 -1.15 5.11
C GLN A 479 24.76 -2.03 4.88
N SER A 480 25.59 -1.72 3.89
CA SER A 480 26.82 -2.45 3.53
C SER A 480 28.04 -1.53 3.54
N ASP A 481 29.18 -2.01 4.02
CA ASP A 481 30.42 -1.21 4.10
C ASP A 481 31.19 -1.34 2.78
N ASN A 482 30.73 -0.63 1.74
CA ASN A 482 31.28 -0.66 0.39
C ASN A 482 31.73 0.75 -0.05
N GLU A 483 32.67 0.84 -0.99
CA GLU A 483 33.19 2.13 -1.50
C GLU A 483 32.09 2.99 -2.16
N GLU A 484 31.13 2.34 -2.82
CA GLU A 484 29.97 3.04 -3.42
C GLU A 484 29.08 3.71 -2.35
N ASN A 485 28.94 3.08 -1.18
CA ASN A 485 28.19 3.66 -0.06
C ASN A 485 28.95 4.80 0.61
N LYS A 486 30.29 4.74 0.68
CA LYS A 486 31.10 5.87 1.15
C LYS A 486 30.98 7.08 0.25
N ASN A 487 31.00 6.88 -1.07
CA ASN A 487 30.77 7.95 -2.04
C ASN A 487 29.37 8.55 -1.87
N LEU A 488 28.34 7.70 -1.73
CA LEU A 488 26.98 8.18 -1.47
C LEU A 488 26.87 8.96 -0.15
N GLN A 489 27.58 8.54 0.89
CA GLN A 489 27.60 9.23 2.18
C GLN A 489 28.27 10.60 2.07
N GLU A 490 29.36 10.69 1.32
CA GLU A 490 30.03 11.96 1.02
C GLU A 490 29.10 12.89 0.22
N GLN A 491 28.42 12.38 -0.81
CA GLN A 491 27.45 13.14 -1.58
C GLN A 491 26.30 13.68 -0.72
N LEU A 492 25.73 12.86 0.17
CA LEU A 492 24.69 13.29 1.11
C LEU A 492 25.20 14.36 2.07
N SER A 493 26.43 14.22 2.58
CA SER A 493 27.05 15.22 3.44
C SER A 493 27.24 16.54 2.71
N GLN A 494 27.70 16.51 1.46
CA GLN A 494 27.88 17.70 0.64
C GLN A 494 26.53 18.36 0.31
N MET A 495 25.51 17.57 -0.04
CA MET A 495 24.15 18.06 -0.30
C MET A 495 23.57 18.79 0.91
N ASN A 496 23.67 18.18 2.11
CA ASN A 496 23.16 18.78 3.34
C ASN A 496 23.90 20.08 3.69
N MET A 497 25.23 20.10 3.55
CA MET A 497 26.02 21.33 3.77
C MET A 497 25.62 22.46 2.81
N ARG A 498 25.44 22.15 1.52
CA ARG A 498 25.01 23.11 0.49
C ARG A 498 23.59 23.62 0.75
N TRP A 499 22.69 22.74 1.15
CA TRP A 499 21.34 23.11 1.56
C TRP A 499 21.32 24.08 2.74
N ASP A 500 22.08 23.78 3.80
CA ASP A 500 22.17 24.65 4.97
C ASP A 500 22.79 26.01 4.58
N HIS A 501 23.78 26.00 3.69
CA HIS A 501 24.39 27.22 3.14
C HIS A 501 23.37 28.08 2.37
N VAL A 502 22.64 27.50 1.42
CA VAL A 502 21.57 28.19 0.67
C VAL A 502 20.53 28.79 1.60
N CYS A 503 20.07 28.02 2.60
CA CYS A 503 19.10 28.51 3.59
C CYS A 503 19.66 29.70 4.39
N SER A 504 20.92 29.63 4.79
CA SER A 504 21.57 30.70 5.56
C SER A 504 21.74 31.98 4.73
N VAL A 505 22.27 31.86 3.51
CA VAL A 505 22.47 33.00 2.61
C VAL A 505 21.14 33.65 2.23
N LEU A 506 20.10 32.86 1.97
CA LEU A 506 18.77 33.38 1.66
C LEU A 506 18.20 34.20 2.83
N GLU A 507 18.40 33.74 4.06
CA GLU A 507 17.93 34.43 5.27
C GLU A 507 18.75 35.71 5.55
N GLU A 508 20.06 35.69 5.32
CA GLU A 508 20.91 36.88 5.38
C GLU A 508 20.49 37.92 4.34
N TRP A 509 20.22 37.48 3.10
CA TRP A 509 19.76 38.34 2.02
C TRP A 509 18.38 38.96 2.32
N ARG A 510 17.46 38.17 2.88
CA ARG A 510 16.16 38.67 3.40
C ARG A 510 16.36 39.78 4.42
N CYS A 511 17.23 39.58 5.41
CA CYS A 511 17.51 40.57 6.45
C CYS A 511 18.15 41.86 5.87
N SER A 512 19.05 41.72 4.91
CA SER A 512 19.69 42.84 4.21
C SER A 512 18.67 43.68 3.44
N LEU A 513 17.81 43.03 2.65
CA LEU A 513 16.73 43.70 1.91
C LEU A 513 15.74 44.42 2.85
N GLN A 514 15.37 43.79 3.97
CA GLN A 514 14.47 44.39 4.95
C GLN A 514 15.08 45.64 5.60
N SER A 515 16.38 45.58 5.93
CA SER A 515 17.10 46.71 6.53
C SER A 515 17.16 47.91 5.57
N ALA A 516 17.41 47.66 4.30
CA ALA A 516 17.49 48.71 3.30
C ALA A 516 16.13 49.31 2.93
N LEU A 517 15.07 48.50 2.88
CA LEU A 517 13.70 49.00 2.72
C LEU A 517 13.36 50.00 3.84
N MET A 518 13.72 49.67 5.08
CA MET A 518 13.49 50.52 6.24
C MET A 518 14.29 51.84 6.14
N GLN A 519 15.57 51.79 5.74
CA GLN A 519 16.37 53.00 5.49
C GLN A 519 15.79 53.89 4.38
N CYS A 520 15.24 53.30 3.32
CA CYS A 520 14.57 54.06 2.25
C CYS A 520 13.28 54.74 2.75
N GLN A 521 12.50 54.06 3.60
CA GLN A 521 11.29 54.64 4.23
C GLN A 521 11.65 55.79 5.17
N ASP A 522 12.63 55.60 6.04
CA ASP A 522 13.11 56.62 6.98
C ASP A 522 13.61 57.88 6.23
N PHE A 523 14.35 57.68 5.13
CA PHE A 523 14.82 58.78 4.30
C PHE A 523 13.66 59.53 3.61
N HIS A 524 12.68 58.79 3.08
CA HIS A 524 11.49 59.38 2.45
C HIS A 524 10.70 60.23 3.46
N GLU A 525 10.43 59.72 4.67
CA GLU A 525 9.77 60.48 5.74
C GLU A 525 10.55 61.74 6.13
N MET A 526 11.87 61.63 6.30
CA MET A 526 12.73 62.77 6.63
C MET A 526 12.77 63.84 5.53
N SER A 527 12.68 63.42 4.25
CA SER A 527 12.68 64.32 3.09
C SER A 527 11.35 65.03 2.86
N HIS A 528 10.22 64.43 3.25
CA HIS A 528 8.89 65.04 3.16
C HIS A 528 8.52 65.88 4.39
N GLY A 529 9.26 65.75 5.49
CA GLY A 529 9.12 66.56 6.70
C GLY A 529 9.91 67.89 6.72
N LEU A 530 10.78 68.11 5.73
CA LEU A 530 11.50 69.36 5.45
C LEU A 530 10.77 70.19 4.40
#